data_AF-A0A1F7HHA1-F1
#
_entry.id   AF-A0A1F7HHA1-F1
#
_cell.length_a   1.000
_cell.length_b   1.000
_cell.length_c   1.000
_cell.angle_alpha   90.00
_cell.angle_beta   90.00
_cell.angle_gamma   90.00
#
_symmetry.space_group_name_H-M   'P 1'
#
loop_
_entity.id
_entity.type
_entity.pdbx_description
1 polymer ?
#
loop_
_entity_poly.entity_id
_entity_poly.type
_entity_poly.pdbx_seq_one_letter_code
_entity_poly.pdbx_strand_id
1 'polypeptide(L)' 'MKKWMLSIVVPAFKQEKTIVKDLRHLKRVLDRLSYEHELILVVDGFLDKTYSEAKKIKYKNLKVLGYKKIKGKVLR' A
#
# COMPACT_ATOMS: atom_id res chain seq x y z
N MET A 1 21.80 17.60 11.67
CA MET A 1 20.95 17.86 10.48
C MET A 1 19.61 17.16 10.68
N LYS A 2 18.50 17.84 10.41
CA LYS A 2 17.15 17.29 10.63
C LYS A 2 16.83 16.30 9.51
N LYS A 3 16.57 15.04 9.86
CA LYS A 3 16.25 13.98 8.91
C LYS A 3 14.74 13.95 8.71
N TRP A 4 14.29 14.12 7.47
CA TRP A 4 12.87 14.12 7.12
C TRP A 4 12.47 12.73 6.66
N MET A 5 11.40 12.21 7.24
CA MET A 5 10.82 10.91 6.88
C MET A 5 9.46 11.14 6.21
N LEU A 6 9.26 10.51 5.06
CA LEU A 6 8.02 10.59 4.28
C LEU A 6 7.22 9.29 4.44
N SER A 7 6.04 9.38 5.06
CA SER A 7 5.13 8.23 5.19
C SER A 7 3.97 8.38 4.21
N ILE A 8 3.88 7.47 3.23
CA ILE A 8 2.79 7.44 2.26
C ILE A 8 1.80 6.35 2.64
N VAL A 9 0.54 6.71 2.86
CA VAL A 9 -0.54 5.76 3.14
C VAL A 9 -1.47 5.68 1.93
N VAL A 10 -1.65 4.48 1.38
CA VAL A 10 -2.46 4.23 0.19
C VAL A 10 -3.59 3.27 0.53
N PRO A 11 -4.86 3.71 0.53
CA PRO A 11 -6.00 2.80 0.64
C PRO A 11 -6.18 2.03 -0.68
N ALA A 12 -6.47 0.73 -0.60
CA ALA A 12 -6.76 -0.12 -1.74
C ALA A 12 -8.03 -0.93 -1.52
N PHE A 13 -8.96 -0.85 -2.46
CA PHE A 13 -10.21 -1.61 -2.46
C PHE A 13 -10.39 -2.27 -3.84
N LYS A 14 -10.49 -3.61 -3.84
CA LYS A 14 -10.73 -4.42 -5.05
C LYS A 14 -9.77 -4.12 -6.23
N GLN A 15 -8.46 -4.05 -5.96
CA GLN A 15 -7.42 -3.70 -6.95
C GLN A 15 -6.54 -4.88 -7.40
N GLU A 16 -7.00 -6.13 -7.29
CA GLU A 16 -6.23 -7.33 -7.66
C GLU A 16 -5.48 -7.22 -9.00
N LYS A 17 -6.09 -6.61 -10.02
CA LYS A 17 -5.51 -6.51 -11.37
C LYS A 17 -4.44 -5.42 -11.53
N THR A 18 -4.49 -4.35 -10.72
CA THR A 18 -3.63 -3.16 -10.93
C THR A 18 -2.61 -2.96 -9.81
N ILE A 19 -2.89 -3.48 -8.62
CA ILE A 19 -2.11 -3.18 -7.41
C ILE A 19 -0.62 -3.47 -7.57
N VAL A 20 -0.26 -4.53 -8.31
CA VAL A 20 1.15 -4.87 -8.55
C VAL A 20 1.84 -3.83 -9.42
N LYS A 21 1.18 -3.37 -10.47
CA LYS A 21 1.71 -2.34 -11.37
C LYS A 21 1.85 -1.01 -10.64
N ASP A 22 0.85 -0.65 -9.85
CA ASP A 22 0.78 0.61 -9.12
C ASP A 22 1.89 0.68 -8.05
N LEU A 23 2.04 -0.37 -7.24
CA LEU A 23 3.11 -0.47 -6.25
C LEU A 23 4.51 -0.47 -6.89
N ARG A 24 4.70 -1.11 -8.05
CA ARG A 24 5.98 -1.04 -8.79
C ARG A 24 6.27 0.36 -9.33
N HIS A 25 5.25 1.13 -9.69
CA HIS A 25 5.41 2.52 -10.09
C HIS A 25 5.77 3.38 -8.89
N LEU A 26 5.02 3.28 -7.79
CA LEU A 26 5.32 3.99 -6.55
C LEU A 26 6.74 3.71 -6.06
N LYS A 27 7.15 2.44 -6.02
CA LYS A 27 8.53 2.05 -5.68
C LYS A 27 9.56 2.80 -6.55
N ARG A 28 9.38 2.85 -7.87
CA ARG A 28 10.30 3.55 -8.77
C ARG A 28 10.38 5.06 -8.51
N VAL A 29 9.27 5.68 -8.13
CA VAL A 29 9.23 7.12 -7.82
C VAL A 29 9.88 7.38 -6.46
N LEU A 30 9.53 6.57 -5.45
CA LEU A 30 10.04 6.71 -4.08
C LEU A 30 11.53 6.40 -3.97
N ASP A 31 12.03 5.40 -4.71
CA ASP A 31 13.46 5.06 -4.77
C ASP A 31 14.32 6.20 -5.37
N ARG A 32 13.71 7.17 -6.08
CA ARG A 32 14.41 8.36 -6.61
C ARG A 32 14.44 9.53 -5.63
N LEU A 33 13.68 9.47 -4.54
CA LEU A 33 13.66 10.52 -3.52
C LEU A 33 14.85 10.34 -2.57
N SER A 34 15.49 11.45 -2.21
CA SER A 34 16.60 11.46 -1.24
C SER A 34 16.15 11.37 0.23
N TYR A 35 14.85 11.16 0.48
CA TYR A 35 14.26 11.07 1.81
C TYR A 35 14.10 9.61 2.24
N GLU A 36 14.24 9.35 3.54
CA GLU A 36 13.74 8.11 4.11
C GLU A 36 12.23 8.06 3.94
N HIS A 37 11.71 6.94 3.47
CA HIS A 37 10.30 6.82 3.16
C HIS A 37 9.75 5.45 3.54
N GLU A 38 8.48 5.43 3.88
CA GLU A 38 7.68 4.23 4.03
C GLU A 38 6.42 4.32 3.17
N LEU A 39 6.02 3.18 2.62
CA LEU A 39 4.79 3.01 1.85
C LEU A 39 3.91 2.03 2.61
N ILE A 40 2.76 2.50 3.08
CA ILE A 40 1.79 1.70 3.83
C ILE A 40 0.56 1.51 2.94
N LEU A 41 0.39 0.30 2.43
CA LEU A 41 -0.82 -0.09 1.72
C LEU A 41 -1.86 -0.59 2.72
N VAL A 42 -3.06 -0.02 2.70
CA VAL A 42 -4.17 -0.44 3.56
C VAL A 42 -5.27 -1.04 2.69
N VAL A 43 -5.42 -2.36 2.76
CA VAL A 43 -6.45 -3.09 2.01
C VAL A 43 -7.75 -3.13 2.80
N ASP A 44 -8.82 -2.55 2.25
CA ASP A 44 -10.15 -2.54 2.85
C ASP A 44 -10.92 -3.83 2.47
N GLY A 45 -10.97 -4.76 3.42
CA GLY A 45 -11.60 -6.07 3.25
C GLY A 45 -10.78 -7.02 2.37
N PHE A 46 -10.76 -8.31 2.76
CA PHE A 46 -10.17 -9.38 1.94
C PHE A 46 -11.22 -9.92 0.95
N LEU A 47 -11.76 -9.04 0.11
CA LEU A 47 -12.81 -9.37 -0.86
C LEU A 47 -12.26 -9.95 -2.18
N ASP A 48 -10.98 -9.71 -2.46
CA ASP A 48 -10.28 -10.19 -3.65
C ASP A 48 -8.81 -10.51 -3.29
N LYS A 49 -7.98 -10.80 -4.29
CA LYS A 49 -6.57 -11.13 -4.06
C LYS A 49 -5.66 -9.90 -3.92
N THR A 50 -6.19 -8.67 -3.77
CA THR A 50 -5.38 -7.44 -3.64
C THR A 50 -4.30 -7.59 -2.58
N TYR A 51 -4.65 -8.11 -1.40
CA TYR A 51 -3.71 -8.29 -0.30
C TYR A 51 -2.60 -9.29 -0.62
N SER A 52 -2.96 -10.46 -1.19
CA SER A 52 -1.98 -11.48 -1.56
C SER A 52 -1.10 -11.03 -2.70
N GLU A 53 -1.63 -10.35 -3.72
CA GLU A 53 -0.84 -9.81 -4.83
C GLU A 53 0.12 -8.72 -4.36
N ALA A 54 -0.33 -7.81 -3.49
CA ALA A 54 0.52 -6.78 -2.90
C ALA A 54 1.68 -7.39 -2.08
N LYS A 55 1.42 -8.45 -1.30
CA LYS A 55 2.44 -9.16 -0.51
C LYS A 55 3.51 -9.87 -1.33
N LYS A 56 3.26 -10.19 -2.60
CA LYS A 56 4.28 -10.78 -3.49
C LYS A 56 5.40 -9.79 -3.82
N ILE A 57 5.17 -8.49 -3.64
CA ILE A 57 6.18 -7.47 -3.95
C ILE A 57 7.22 -7.42 -2.85
N LYS A 58 8.47 -7.72 -3.22
CA LYS A 58 9.62 -7.50 -2.35
C LYS A 58 10.04 -6.04 -2.39
N TYR A 59 9.65 -5.29 -1.37
CA TYR A 59 10.09 -3.91 -1.18
C TYR A 59 10.25 -3.62 0.31
N LYS A 60 11.47 -3.31 0.75
CA LYS A 60 11.80 -3.12 2.18
C LYS A 60 10.98 -2.04 2.88
N ASN A 61 10.57 -1.02 2.13
CA ASN A 61 9.85 0.13 2.66
C ASN A 61 8.32 -0.04 2.51
N LEU A 62 7.83 -1.19 2.01
CA LEU A 62 6.41 -1.48 1.87
C LEU A 62 5.87 -2.25 3.08
N LYS A 63 4.82 -1.71 3.70
CA LYS A 63 3.98 -2.38 4.69
C LYS A 63 2.61 -2.62 4.08
N VAL A 64 2.18 -3.88 4.00
CA VAL A 64 0.84 -4.23 3.52
C VAL A 64 -0.02 -4.59 4.72
N LEU A 65 -0.93 -3.69 5.07
CA LEU A 65 -1.93 -3.85 6.10
C LEU A 65 -3.27 -4.19 5.47
N GLY A 66 -4.08 -4.96 6.17
CA GLY A 66 -5.44 -5.26 5.73
C GLY A 66 -6.28 -5.66 6.93
N TYR A 67 -7.56 -5.32 6.89
CA TYR A 67 -8.49 -5.68 7.95
C TYR A 67 -9.66 -6.48 7.37
N LYS A 68 -10.09 -7.52 8.10
CA LYS A 68 -11.12 -8.46 7.64
C LYS A 68 -12.52 -7.84 7.54
N LYS A 69 -12.78 -6.79 8.32
CA LYS A 69 -14.11 -6.20 8.47
C LYS A 69 -14.21 -4.88 7.70
N ILE A 70 -14.94 -4.84 6.59
CA ILE A 70 -15.26 -3.60 5.86
C ILE A 70 -15.88 -2.63 6.88
N LYS A 71 -15.12 -1.62 7.32
CA LYS A 71 -15.64 -0.57 8.21
C LYS A 71 -16.33 0.54 7.42
N GLY A 72 -16.26 0.50 6.09
CA GLY A 72 -16.78 1.51 5.16
C GLY A 72 -18.24 1.37 4.72
N LYS A 73 -19.05 0.49 5.33
CA LYS A 73 -20.50 0.53 5.13
C LYS A 73 -21.22 0.59 6.47
N VAL A 74 -21.39 1.81 6.99
CA VAL A 74 -22.57 2.11 7.80
C VAL A 74 -23.74 1.95 6.82
N LEU A 75 -24.39 0.79 6.88
CA LEU A 75 -25.75 0.65 6.39
C LEU A 75 -26.60 1.63 7.21
N ARG A 76 -26.89 2.79 6.64
CA ARG A 76 -28.16 3.49 6.91
C ARG A 76 -29.22 2.86 6.02
#